data_AF-A0A523B8C0-F1
#
_entry.id   AF-A0A523B8C0-F1
#
_cell.length_a   1.000
_cell.length_b   1.000
_cell.length_c   1.000
_cell.angle_alpha   90.00
_cell.angle_beta   90.00
_cell.angle_gamma   90.00
#
_symmetry.space_group_name_H-M   'P 1'
#
loop_
_entity.id
_entity.type
_entity.pdbx_description
1 polymer ?
#
loop_
_entity_poly.entity_id
_entity_poly.type
_entity_poly.pdbx_seq_one_letter_code
_entity_poly.pdbx_strand_id
1 'polypeptide(L)'
;MGALGIGEVLLTIYETRNYISNLKLKIKEFKMYSEMEGELLVIKEKIQNIKKTLIDSKTAGEHLKDIEKLLQDIESRIGEISYYSDKVISADDKNKLENSIEEWKEDLESILEHIIQDNEFFKEYRYIIMLAISTSDQFDLISYQIHMDTSISRILGNIRKLKGRLINIYKSVREEGIMNLDSIVQDIIKGTDILISELSRQKEFDESTKQRIQRFIERWNSRIRSIGEDIIHYIAIYGPGKRTVSSIRISVDGQTFEIQKEDFPFILGRYAPPPGGKDPPDLGPAHCLAIKTKNKKYFLFTGTRCRWGCGADETDCTSREHVWFEISNDARQVIITNIGRGPVYTTRNGEKTEVGRQGIPIHARTHLHISGVYDIYKTRKVDIIIDIIYQKESLPVGDQVDQG
;
A
#
# COMPACT_ATOMS: atom_id res chain seq x y z
N MET A 1 -3.42 5.52 22.12
CA MET A 1 -3.27 4.22 21.43
C MET A 1 -4.42 4.08 20.45
N GLY A 2 -4.29 3.56 19.23
CA GLY A 2 -3.12 3.23 18.42
C GLY A 2 -3.62 2.69 17.06
N ALA A 3 -3.09 3.17 15.93
CA ALA A 3 -3.47 2.72 14.58
C ALA A 3 -3.41 1.18 14.39
N LEU A 4 -2.61 0.49 15.21
CA LEU A 4 -2.50 -0.97 15.25
C LEU A 4 -3.81 -1.67 15.66
N GLY A 5 -4.47 -1.24 16.74
CA GLY A 5 -5.71 -1.89 17.20
C GLY A 5 -6.88 -1.69 16.24
N ILE A 6 -6.97 -0.53 15.62
CA ILE A 6 -7.98 -0.26 14.58
C ILE A 6 -7.61 -0.98 13.28
N GLY A 7 -6.32 -1.10 12.95
CA GLY A 7 -5.84 -1.93 11.86
C GLY A 7 -6.26 -3.39 12.00
N GLU A 8 -6.12 -3.97 13.20
CA GLU A 8 -6.59 -5.33 13.50
C GLU A 8 -8.10 -5.48 13.34
N VAL A 9 -8.88 -4.48 13.77
CA VAL A 9 -10.34 -4.44 13.54
C VAL A 9 -10.67 -4.44 12.05
N LEU A 10 -10.06 -3.53 11.27
CA LEU A 10 -10.29 -3.41 9.83
C LEU A 10 -9.89 -4.70 9.09
N LEU A 11 -8.77 -5.31 9.48
CA LEU A 11 -8.32 -6.58 8.94
C LEU A 11 -9.32 -7.70 9.26
N THR A 12 -9.78 -7.78 10.51
CA THR A 12 -10.73 -8.83 10.91
C THR A 12 -12.06 -8.65 10.19
N ILE A 13 -12.54 -7.42 9.97
CA ILE A 13 -13.73 -7.15 9.15
C ILE A 13 -13.48 -7.59 7.69
N TYR A 14 -12.33 -7.23 7.12
CA TYR A 14 -11.95 -7.61 5.77
C TYR A 14 -11.95 -9.14 5.56
N GLU A 15 -11.32 -9.87 6.49
CA GLU A 15 -11.31 -11.33 6.48
C GLU A 15 -12.71 -11.91 6.64
N THR A 16 -13.51 -11.37 7.57
CA THR A 16 -14.89 -11.86 7.82
C THR A 16 -15.75 -11.76 6.57
N ARG A 17 -15.65 -10.66 5.82
CA ARG A 17 -16.34 -10.51 4.52
C ARG A 17 -15.96 -11.62 3.55
N ASN A 18 -14.68 -12.00 3.49
CA ASN A 18 -14.21 -13.09 2.62
C ASN A 18 -14.81 -14.45 3.01
N TYR A 19 -14.96 -14.72 4.31
CA TYR A 19 -15.66 -15.92 4.78
C TYR A 19 -17.14 -15.91 4.39
N ILE A 20 -17.83 -14.76 4.54
CA ILE A 20 -19.23 -14.61 4.12
C ILE A 20 -19.38 -14.80 2.60
N SER A 21 -18.45 -14.28 1.78
CA SER A 21 -18.42 -14.55 0.33
C SER A 21 -18.30 -16.04 0.02
N ASN A 22 -17.40 -16.73 0.70
CA ASN A 22 -17.18 -18.16 0.49
C ASN A 22 -18.43 -18.97 0.90
N LEU A 23 -19.08 -18.59 2.01
CA LEU A 23 -20.33 -19.19 2.45
C LEU A 23 -21.42 -19.07 1.37
N LYS A 24 -21.56 -17.89 0.74
CA LYS A 24 -22.50 -17.69 -0.38
C LYS A 24 -22.27 -18.65 -1.54
N LEU A 25 -21.01 -18.91 -1.89
CA LEU A 25 -20.67 -19.87 -2.94
C LEU A 25 -21.03 -21.29 -2.52
N LYS A 26 -20.70 -21.68 -1.29
CA LYS A 26 -20.94 -23.03 -0.75
C LYS A 26 -22.41 -23.36 -0.52
N ILE A 27 -23.23 -22.37 -0.17
CA ILE A 27 -24.69 -22.57 -0.01
C ILE A 27 -25.32 -23.21 -1.24
N LYS A 28 -24.78 -22.95 -2.42
CA LYS A 28 -25.23 -23.63 -3.64
C LYS A 28 -25.00 -25.13 -3.65
N GLU A 29 -23.89 -25.56 -3.08
CA GLU A 29 -23.42 -26.93 -3.05
C GLU A 29 -23.95 -27.70 -1.85
N PHE A 30 -24.24 -27.01 -0.74
CA PHE A 30 -24.72 -27.62 0.48
C PHE A 30 -26.03 -28.35 0.30
N LYS A 31 -26.06 -29.56 0.86
CA LYS A 31 -27.23 -30.43 0.83
C LYS A 31 -27.87 -30.55 2.20
N MET A 32 -27.10 -30.35 3.27
CA MET A 32 -27.55 -30.51 4.66
C MET A 32 -27.24 -29.27 5.50
N TYR A 33 -28.09 -29.04 6.50
CA TYR A 33 -27.94 -27.92 7.44
C TYR A 33 -26.62 -27.97 8.23
N SER A 34 -26.19 -29.16 8.65
CA SER A 34 -24.92 -29.35 9.38
C SER A 34 -23.67 -28.87 8.62
N GLU A 35 -23.71 -28.87 7.28
CA GLU A 35 -22.59 -28.40 6.46
C GLU A 35 -22.42 -26.87 6.52
N MET A 36 -23.49 -26.14 6.88
CA MET A 36 -23.49 -24.67 7.02
C MET A 36 -23.07 -24.20 8.42
N GLU A 37 -23.43 -24.98 9.44
CA GLU A 37 -23.23 -24.61 10.84
C GLU A 37 -21.75 -24.30 11.14
N GLY A 38 -20.82 -25.11 10.62
CA GLY A 38 -19.39 -24.91 10.81
C GLY A 38 -18.88 -23.57 10.25
N GLU A 39 -19.33 -23.17 9.06
CA GLU A 39 -18.93 -21.89 8.45
C GLU A 39 -19.52 -20.70 9.22
N LEU A 40 -20.78 -20.81 9.66
CA LEU A 40 -21.42 -19.77 10.46
C LEU A 40 -20.77 -19.60 11.83
N LEU A 41 -20.30 -20.69 12.46
CA LEU A 41 -19.54 -20.62 13.70
C LEU A 41 -18.21 -19.85 13.51
N VAL A 42 -17.49 -20.08 12.41
CA VAL A 42 -16.27 -19.32 12.11
C VAL A 42 -16.57 -17.83 11.92
N ILE A 43 -17.65 -17.49 11.20
CA ILE A 43 -18.08 -16.10 11.01
C ILE A 43 -18.43 -15.46 12.36
N LYS A 44 -19.18 -16.17 13.21
CA LYS A 44 -19.53 -15.73 14.57
C LYS A 44 -18.28 -15.43 15.40
N GLU A 45 -17.30 -16.34 15.42
CA GLU A 45 -16.05 -16.16 16.16
C GLU A 45 -15.29 -14.91 15.71
N LYS A 46 -15.22 -14.66 14.39
CA LYS A 46 -14.56 -13.46 13.86
C LYS A 46 -15.28 -12.17 14.26
N ILE A 47 -16.61 -12.14 14.23
CA ILE A 47 -17.37 -10.94 14.64
C ILE A 47 -17.26 -10.72 16.16
N GLN A 48 -17.20 -11.79 16.95
CA GLN A 48 -16.88 -11.68 18.38
C GLN A 48 -15.49 -11.11 18.61
N ASN A 49 -14.50 -11.51 17.81
CA ASN A 49 -13.16 -10.91 17.87
C ASN A 49 -13.18 -9.42 17.49
N ILE A 50 -13.93 -9.02 16.46
CA ILE A 50 -14.12 -7.60 16.11
C ILE A 50 -14.68 -6.83 17.31
N LYS A 51 -15.75 -7.34 17.92
CA LYS A 51 -16.37 -6.75 19.11
C LYS A 51 -15.36 -6.59 20.25
N LYS A 52 -14.62 -7.66 20.54
CA LYS A 52 -13.61 -7.68 21.61
C LYS A 52 -12.52 -6.63 21.35
N THR A 53 -11.94 -6.59 20.15
CA THR A 53 -10.90 -5.62 19.79
C THR A 53 -11.42 -4.18 19.81
N LEU A 54 -12.68 -3.93 19.43
CA LEU A 54 -13.32 -2.61 19.55
C LEU A 54 -13.48 -2.16 21.02
N ILE A 55 -13.86 -3.08 21.91
CA ILE A 55 -13.94 -2.82 23.36
C ILE A 55 -12.54 -2.55 23.94
N ASP A 56 -11.59 -3.44 23.67
CA ASP A 56 -10.22 -3.36 24.18
C ASP A 56 -9.51 -2.08 23.69
N SER A 57 -9.82 -1.63 22.46
CA SER A 57 -9.28 -0.40 21.89
C SER A 57 -9.94 0.88 22.43
N LYS A 58 -11.01 0.78 23.24
CA LYS A 58 -11.82 1.91 23.73
C LYS A 58 -12.37 2.81 22.61
N THR A 59 -12.40 2.32 21.38
CA THR A 59 -13.01 2.97 20.20
C THR A 59 -14.49 2.62 20.06
N ALA A 60 -15.11 2.37 21.21
CA ALA A 60 -16.37 1.68 21.45
C ALA A 60 -17.61 2.58 21.27
N GLY A 61 -17.61 3.44 20.26
CA GLY A 61 -18.74 4.32 19.95
C GLY A 61 -19.98 3.58 19.45
N GLU A 62 -20.72 4.20 18.52
CA GLU A 62 -21.98 3.67 17.98
C GLU A 62 -21.81 2.31 17.25
N HIS A 63 -20.61 2.02 16.75
CA HIS A 63 -20.25 0.78 16.02
C HIS A 63 -20.51 -0.51 16.79
N LEU A 64 -20.45 -0.48 18.13
CA LEU A 64 -20.70 -1.68 18.94
C LEU A 64 -22.15 -2.17 18.83
N LYS A 65 -23.11 -1.26 18.67
CA LYS A 65 -24.53 -1.63 18.54
C LYS A 65 -24.78 -2.38 17.23
N ASP A 66 -24.15 -1.92 16.14
CA ASP A 66 -24.28 -2.56 14.83
C ASP A 66 -23.61 -3.94 14.82
N ILE A 67 -22.42 -4.06 15.42
CA ILE A 67 -21.74 -5.35 15.65
C ILE A 67 -22.60 -6.30 16.50
N GLU A 68 -23.25 -5.80 17.56
CA GLU A 68 -24.12 -6.59 18.43
C GLU A 68 -25.36 -7.08 17.70
N LYS A 69 -25.99 -6.22 16.88
CA LYS A 69 -27.11 -6.59 16.04
C LYS A 69 -26.73 -7.69 15.05
N LEU A 70 -25.57 -7.55 14.40
CA LEU A 70 -25.05 -8.56 13.46
C LEU A 70 -24.79 -9.91 14.16
N LEU A 71 -24.20 -9.88 15.36
CA LEU A 71 -24.00 -11.10 16.16
C LEU A 71 -25.31 -11.79 16.51
N GLN A 72 -26.33 -11.02 16.93
CA GLN A 72 -27.64 -11.57 17.29
C GLN A 72 -28.30 -12.28 16.11
N ASP A 73 -28.24 -11.69 14.91
CA ASP A 73 -28.83 -12.30 13.72
C ASP A 73 -28.11 -13.60 13.32
N ILE A 74 -26.77 -13.60 13.36
CA ILE A 74 -25.96 -14.81 13.09
C ILE A 74 -26.22 -15.91 14.12
N GLU A 75 -26.31 -15.56 15.41
CA GLU A 75 -26.65 -16.51 16.47
C GLU A 75 -28.05 -17.09 16.29
N SER A 76 -29.02 -16.28 15.86
CA SER A 76 -30.36 -16.74 15.51
C SER A 76 -30.31 -17.76 14.37
N ARG A 77 -29.53 -17.50 13.30
CA ARG A 77 -29.38 -18.43 12.18
C ARG A 77 -28.68 -19.73 12.57
N ILE A 78 -27.65 -19.66 13.39
CA ILE A 78 -27.00 -20.87 13.92
C ILE A 78 -28.03 -21.70 14.70
N GLY A 79 -28.82 -21.08 15.59
CA GLY A 79 -29.86 -21.79 16.36
C GLY A 79 -30.91 -22.48 15.48
N GLU A 80 -31.39 -21.81 14.43
CA GLU A 80 -32.30 -22.40 13.45
C GLU A 80 -31.67 -23.60 12.73
N ILE A 81 -30.42 -23.48 12.31
CA ILE A 81 -29.69 -24.51 11.56
C ILE A 81 -29.37 -25.72 12.44
N SER A 82 -28.89 -25.50 13.67
CA SER A 82 -28.62 -26.58 14.63
C SER A 82 -29.88 -27.40 14.93
N TYR A 83 -31.06 -26.77 14.95
CA TYR A 83 -32.34 -27.47 15.13
C TYR A 83 -32.69 -28.39 13.95
N TYR A 84 -32.20 -28.08 12.74
CA TYR A 84 -32.47 -28.82 11.51
C TYR A 84 -31.25 -29.57 10.96
N SER A 85 -30.18 -29.76 11.75
CA SER A 85 -28.85 -30.24 11.29
C SER A 85 -28.90 -31.41 10.30
N ASP A 86 -29.76 -32.39 10.56
CA ASP A 86 -29.86 -33.63 9.81
C ASP A 86 -30.82 -33.57 8.61
N LYS A 87 -31.39 -32.39 8.32
CA LYS A 87 -32.35 -32.20 7.23
C LYS A 87 -31.70 -31.61 5.98
N VAL A 88 -32.34 -31.91 4.85
CA VAL A 88 -32.05 -31.26 3.58
C VAL A 88 -32.58 -29.83 3.60
N ILE A 89 -31.78 -28.90 3.11
CA ILE A 89 -32.13 -27.48 3.03
C ILE A 89 -33.16 -27.28 1.92
N SER A 90 -34.26 -26.59 2.23
CA SER A 90 -35.27 -26.24 1.21
C SER A 90 -34.77 -25.11 0.31
N ALA A 91 -35.31 -24.99 -0.90
CA ALA A 91 -34.95 -23.89 -1.80
C ALA A 91 -35.31 -22.51 -1.21
N ASP A 92 -36.41 -22.43 -0.45
CA ASP A 92 -36.84 -21.19 0.20
C ASP A 92 -35.91 -20.79 1.35
N ASP A 93 -35.48 -21.75 2.17
CA ASP A 93 -34.55 -21.47 3.27
C ASP A 93 -33.15 -21.10 2.73
N LYS A 94 -32.75 -21.72 1.63
CA LYS A 94 -31.54 -21.35 0.88
C LYS A 94 -31.59 -19.89 0.44
N ASN A 95 -32.71 -19.45 -0.14
CA ASN A 95 -32.88 -18.06 -0.58
C ASN A 95 -32.89 -17.07 0.60
N LYS A 96 -33.53 -17.42 1.72
CA LYS A 96 -33.52 -16.59 2.94
C LYS A 96 -32.09 -16.41 3.49
N LEU A 97 -31.31 -17.48 3.46
CA LEU A 97 -29.91 -17.45 3.92
C LEU A 97 -29.04 -16.64 2.97
N GLU A 98 -29.21 -16.80 1.65
CA GLU A 98 -28.53 -15.97 0.66
C GLU A 98 -28.83 -14.48 0.86
N ASN A 99 -30.08 -14.11 1.17
CA ASN A 99 -30.44 -12.72 1.47
C ASN A 99 -29.79 -12.23 2.77
N SER A 100 -29.83 -13.03 3.84
CA SER A 100 -29.20 -12.67 5.13
C SER A 100 -27.70 -12.42 4.97
N ILE A 101 -27.04 -13.23 4.13
CA ILE A 101 -25.60 -13.08 3.81
C ILE A 101 -25.28 -11.79 3.08
N GLU A 102 -26.14 -11.34 2.17
CA GLU A 102 -25.95 -10.05 1.51
C GLU A 102 -26.14 -8.90 2.52
N GLU A 103 -27.16 -8.98 3.38
CA GLU A 103 -27.39 -8.01 4.45
C GLU A 103 -26.18 -7.94 5.41
N TRP A 104 -25.61 -9.08 5.81
CA TRP A 104 -24.41 -9.12 6.67
C TRP A 104 -23.19 -8.48 6.00
N LYS A 105 -23.04 -8.65 4.69
CA LYS A 105 -21.97 -7.99 3.94
C LYS A 105 -22.15 -6.48 3.91
N GLU A 106 -23.37 -6.01 3.64
CA GLU A 106 -23.69 -4.59 3.62
C GLU A 106 -23.48 -3.95 5.00
N ASP A 107 -23.92 -4.62 6.06
CA ASP A 107 -23.72 -4.18 7.46
C ASP A 107 -22.22 -4.08 7.79
N LEU A 108 -21.42 -5.10 7.45
CA LEU A 108 -19.96 -5.04 7.64
C LEU A 108 -19.29 -3.96 6.79
N GLU A 109 -19.81 -3.65 5.60
CA GLU A 109 -19.30 -2.53 4.79
C GLU A 109 -19.54 -1.20 5.46
N SER A 110 -20.77 -1.01 5.96
CA SER A 110 -21.16 0.22 6.63
C SER A 110 -20.35 0.42 7.91
N ILE A 111 -20.20 -0.62 8.72
CA ILE A 111 -19.38 -0.59 9.93
C ILE A 111 -17.94 -0.25 9.59
N LEU A 112 -17.35 -0.91 8.58
CA LEU A 112 -15.99 -0.63 8.14
C LEU A 112 -15.85 0.82 7.68
N GLU A 113 -16.76 1.30 6.85
CA GLU A 113 -16.74 2.65 6.33
C GLU A 113 -16.80 3.68 7.45
N HIS A 114 -17.69 3.49 8.43
CA HIS A 114 -17.78 4.40 9.56
C HIS A 114 -16.52 4.36 10.44
N ILE A 115 -15.97 3.17 10.72
CA ILE A 115 -14.70 3.04 11.47
C ILE A 115 -13.56 3.77 10.74
N ILE A 116 -13.49 3.66 9.41
CA ILE A 116 -12.50 4.37 8.59
C ILE A 116 -12.74 5.89 8.63
N GLN A 117 -13.99 6.34 8.52
CA GLN A 117 -14.34 7.76 8.51
C GLN A 117 -14.07 8.45 9.85
N ASP A 118 -14.37 7.77 10.96
CA ASP A 118 -14.13 8.26 12.32
C ASP A 118 -12.65 8.24 12.71
N ASN A 119 -11.82 7.51 11.94
CA ASN A 119 -10.41 7.39 12.22
C ASN A 119 -9.54 8.27 11.31
N GLU A 120 -8.96 9.31 11.88
CA GLU A 120 -8.05 10.23 11.20
C GLU A 120 -6.88 9.54 10.45
N PHE A 121 -6.41 8.37 10.91
CA PHE A 121 -5.31 7.63 10.24
C PHE A 121 -5.80 6.89 8.98
N PHE A 122 -6.96 6.26 9.04
CA PHE A 122 -7.49 5.46 7.93
C PHE A 122 -8.33 6.27 6.94
N LYS A 123 -8.88 7.41 7.36
CA LYS A 123 -9.73 8.29 6.54
C LYS A 123 -9.02 8.76 5.27
N GLU A 124 -7.74 9.13 5.35
CA GLU A 124 -6.93 9.52 4.18
C GLU A 124 -6.79 8.36 3.16
N TYR A 125 -6.84 7.11 3.64
CA TYR A 125 -6.73 5.89 2.84
C TYR A 125 -8.06 5.25 2.49
N ARG A 126 -9.19 5.87 2.87
CA ARG A 126 -10.53 5.32 2.65
C ARG A 126 -10.72 4.87 1.21
N TYR A 127 -10.30 5.69 0.25
CA TYR A 127 -10.44 5.36 -1.16
C TYR A 127 -9.75 4.04 -1.53
N ILE A 128 -8.50 3.86 -1.11
CA ILE A 128 -7.70 2.67 -1.46
C ILE A 128 -8.24 1.42 -0.77
N ILE A 129 -8.60 1.52 0.51
CA ILE A 129 -9.15 0.40 1.29
C ILE A 129 -10.48 -0.05 0.67
N MET A 130 -11.41 0.89 0.43
CA MET A 130 -12.70 0.58 -0.18
C MET A 130 -12.55 0.08 -1.62
N LEU A 131 -11.55 0.58 -2.36
CA LEU A 131 -11.26 0.10 -3.70
C LEU A 131 -10.74 -1.36 -3.69
N ALA A 132 -9.88 -1.72 -2.74
CA ALA A 132 -9.41 -3.10 -2.58
C ALA A 132 -10.56 -4.07 -2.22
N ILE A 133 -11.45 -3.66 -1.31
CA ILE A 133 -12.63 -4.44 -0.92
C ILE A 133 -13.56 -4.66 -2.09
N SER A 134 -13.98 -3.57 -2.74
CA SER A 134 -14.88 -3.67 -3.89
C SER A 134 -14.26 -4.48 -5.03
N THR A 135 -12.94 -4.50 -5.16
CA THR A 135 -12.25 -5.33 -6.15
C THR A 135 -12.33 -6.81 -5.81
N SER A 136 -12.17 -7.20 -4.54
CA SER A 136 -12.41 -8.58 -4.05
C SER A 136 -13.87 -9.02 -4.31
N ASP A 137 -14.85 -8.19 -3.98
CA ASP A 137 -16.27 -8.49 -4.24
C ASP A 137 -16.56 -8.71 -5.73
N GLN A 138 -15.84 -8.01 -6.61
CA GLN A 138 -15.96 -8.21 -8.05
C GLN A 138 -15.44 -9.59 -8.49
N PHE A 139 -14.38 -10.13 -7.87
CA PHE A 139 -13.96 -11.53 -8.12
C PHE A 139 -15.01 -12.52 -7.66
N ASP A 140 -15.57 -12.31 -6.47
CA ASP A 140 -16.60 -13.18 -5.91
C ASP A 140 -17.86 -13.19 -6.78
N LEU A 141 -18.27 -12.04 -7.30
CA LEU A 141 -19.37 -11.93 -8.26
C LEU A 141 -19.11 -12.71 -9.55
N ILE A 142 -17.89 -12.63 -10.11
CA ILE A 142 -17.54 -13.37 -11.32
C ILE A 142 -17.53 -14.88 -11.01
N SER A 143 -16.98 -15.30 -9.87
CA SER A 143 -17.01 -16.69 -9.42
C SER A 143 -18.44 -17.22 -9.32
N TYR A 144 -19.32 -16.44 -8.68
CA TYR A 144 -20.74 -16.78 -8.54
C TYR A 144 -21.46 -16.90 -9.89
N GLN A 145 -21.15 -16.01 -10.84
CA GLN A 145 -21.75 -16.04 -12.19
C GLN A 145 -21.33 -17.26 -13.01
N ILE A 146 -20.11 -17.74 -12.83
CA ILE A 146 -19.64 -18.97 -13.48
C ILE A 146 -20.43 -20.17 -12.94
N HIS A 147 -20.65 -20.23 -11.63
CA HIS A 147 -21.48 -21.27 -11.01
C HIS A 147 -22.96 -21.18 -11.42
N MET A 148 -23.44 -20.02 -11.90
CA MET A 148 -24.81 -19.84 -12.41
C MET A 148 -24.94 -20.06 -13.92
N ASP A 149 -23.90 -20.54 -14.61
CA ASP A 149 -23.89 -20.70 -16.07
C ASP A 149 -24.29 -19.41 -16.82
N THR A 150 -23.83 -18.27 -16.29
CA THR A 150 -24.13 -16.96 -16.88
C THR A 150 -23.41 -16.78 -18.22
N SER A 151 -23.97 -15.99 -19.14
CA SER A 151 -23.38 -15.79 -20.47
C SER A 151 -21.96 -15.20 -20.43
N ILE A 152 -21.12 -15.63 -21.38
CA ILE A 152 -19.72 -15.15 -21.57
C ILE A 152 -19.66 -13.63 -21.64
N SER A 153 -20.60 -13.00 -22.34
CA SER A 153 -20.64 -11.54 -22.50
C SER A 153 -20.77 -10.82 -21.15
N ARG A 154 -21.59 -11.34 -20.24
CA ARG A 154 -21.77 -10.78 -18.90
C ARG A 154 -20.53 -10.97 -18.03
N ILE A 155 -19.92 -12.15 -18.09
CA ILE A 155 -18.66 -12.47 -17.39
C ILE A 155 -17.52 -11.56 -17.90
N LEU A 156 -17.37 -11.43 -19.22
CA LEU A 156 -16.41 -10.52 -19.86
C LEU A 156 -16.61 -9.06 -19.43
N GLY A 157 -17.86 -8.60 -19.36
CA GLY A 157 -18.18 -7.26 -18.87
C GLY A 157 -17.66 -7.03 -17.44
N ASN A 158 -17.82 -8.02 -16.57
CA ASN A 158 -17.36 -7.94 -15.19
C ASN A 158 -15.84 -8.07 -15.05
N ILE A 159 -15.18 -8.86 -15.89
CA ILE A 159 -13.71 -8.93 -15.95
C ILE A 159 -13.11 -7.60 -16.43
N ARG A 160 -13.73 -6.91 -17.39
CA ARG A 160 -13.29 -5.56 -17.82
C ARG A 160 -13.45 -4.52 -16.70
N LYS A 161 -14.56 -4.55 -15.97
CA LYS A 161 -14.74 -3.71 -14.78
C LYS A 161 -13.67 -3.99 -13.72
N LEU A 162 -13.39 -5.26 -13.48
CA LEU A 162 -12.34 -5.70 -12.58
C LEU A 162 -10.97 -5.13 -12.99
N LYS A 163 -10.60 -5.23 -14.27
CA LYS A 163 -9.37 -4.60 -14.80
C LYS A 163 -9.31 -3.10 -14.50
N GLY A 164 -10.41 -2.37 -14.72
CA GLY A 164 -10.47 -0.94 -14.43
C GLY A 164 -10.19 -0.63 -12.95
N ARG A 165 -10.77 -1.43 -12.04
CA ARG A 165 -10.52 -1.29 -10.59
C ARG A 165 -9.07 -1.60 -10.22
N LEU A 166 -8.49 -2.67 -10.78
CA LEU A 166 -7.08 -3.03 -10.58
C LEU A 166 -6.12 -1.92 -11.02
N ILE A 167 -6.40 -1.26 -12.15
CA ILE A 167 -5.61 -0.10 -12.61
C ILE A 167 -5.70 1.06 -11.61
N ASN A 168 -6.87 1.29 -11.01
CA ASN A 168 -7.01 2.34 -10.00
C ASN A 168 -6.27 1.98 -8.71
N ILE A 169 -6.29 0.70 -8.29
CA ILE A 169 -5.47 0.22 -7.17
C ILE A 169 -3.99 0.46 -7.47
N TYR A 170 -3.54 0.06 -8.66
CA TYR A 170 -2.16 0.24 -9.12
C TYR A 170 -1.71 1.71 -9.00
N LYS A 171 -2.50 2.63 -9.55
CA LYS A 171 -2.20 4.07 -9.49
C LYS A 171 -2.11 4.55 -8.05
N SER A 172 -3.08 4.19 -7.22
CA SER A 172 -3.15 4.67 -5.84
C SER A 172 -2.03 4.10 -4.97
N VAL A 173 -1.73 2.80 -5.10
CA VAL A 173 -0.59 2.13 -4.44
C VAL A 173 0.74 2.79 -4.82
N ARG A 174 0.90 3.16 -6.10
CA ARG A 174 2.09 3.82 -6.61
C ARG A 174 2.22 5.27 -6.13
N GLU A 175 1.11 6.01 -6.11
CA GLU A 175 1.02 7.38 -5.57
C GLU A 175 1.37 7.41 -4.08
N GLU A 176 0.87 6.46 -3.31
CA GLU A 176 1.17 6.30 -1.87
C GLU A 176 2.53 5.66 -1.59
N GLY A 177 3.21 5.13 -2.61
CA GLY A 177 4.54 4.52 -2.46
C GLY A 177 4.54 3.19 -1.69
N ILE A 178 3.47 2.39 -1.78
CA ILE A 178 3.39 1.06 -1.14
C ILE A 178 4.15 0.03 -1.99
N MET A 179 5.48 0.04 -1.85
CA MET A 179 6.45 -0.51 -2.81
C MET A 179 6.35 -2.02 -3.10
N ASN A 180 5.74 -2.82 -2.24
CA ASN A 180 5.65 -4.28 -2.42
C ASN A 180 4.42 -4.73 -3.24
N LEU A 181 3.47 -3.83 -3.51
CA LEU A 181 2.20 -4.19 -4.13
C LEU A 181 2.15 -3.84 -5.63
N ASP A 182 3.04 -2.97 -6.11
CA ASP A 182 3.09 -2.50 -7.50
C ASP A 182 3.26 -3.65 -8.51
N SER A 183 4.25 -4.51 -8.26
CA SER A 183 4.55 -5.67 -9.12
C SER A 183 3.43 -6.70 -9.14
N ILE A 184 2.83 -6.97 -7.97
CA ILE A 184 1.73 -7.94 -7.83
C ILE A 184 0.50 -7.43 -8.59
N VAL A 185 0.14 -6.16 -8.44
CA VAL A 185 -1.01 -5.57 -9.15
C VAL A 185 -0.77 -5.56 -10.66
N GLN A 186 0.43 -5.24 -11.13
CA GLN A 186 0.77 -5.34 -12.56
C GLN A 186 0.62 -6.77 -13.11
N ASP A 187 1.08 -7.77 -12.36
CA ASP A 187 0.96 -9.17 -12.77
C ASP A 187 -0.51 -9.59 -12.87
N ILE A 188 -1.36 -9.14 -11.95
CA ILE A 188 -2.81 -9.38 -11.99
C ILE A 188 -3.43 -8.72 -13.23
N ILE A 189 -3.07 -7.46 -13.53
CA ILE A 189 -3.56 -6.75 -14.72
C ILE A 189 -3.17 -7.50 -16.00
N LYS A 190 -1.91 -7.92 -16.11
CA LYS A 190 -1.42 -8.71 -17.27
C LYS A 190 -2.17 -10.03 -17.40
N GLY A 191 -2.38 -10.75 -16.29
CA GLY A 191 -3.19 -11.97 -16.29
C GLY A 191 -4.61 -11.70 -16.77
N THR A 192 -5.22 -10.60 -16.32
CA THR A 192 -6.58 -10.20 -16.69
C THR A 192 -6.69 -9.90 -18.19
N ASP A 193 -5.65 -9.28 -18.78
CA ASP A 193 -5.60 -9.03 -20.22
C ASP A 193 -5.51 -10.31 -21.06
N ILE A 194 -4.73 -11.29 -20.60
CA ILE A 194 -4.67 -12.61 -21.23
C ILE A 194 -6.07 -13.26 -21.20
N LEU A 195 -6.74 -13.23 -20.05
CA LEU A 195 -8.06 -13.82 -19.90
C LEU A 195 -9.11 -13.12 -20.79
N ILE A 196 -9.12 -11.79 -20.84
CA ILE A 196 -10.04 -11.03 -21.71
C ILE A 196 -9.83 -11.42 -23.17
N SER A 197 -8.57 -11.50 -23.62
CA SER A 197 -8.22 -11.86 -24.99
C SER A 197 -8.69 -13.27 -25.34
N GLU A 198 -8.50 -14.23 -24.43
CA GLU A 198 -8.93 -15.62 -24.61
C GLU A 198 -10.46 -15.73 -24.66
N LEU A 199 -11.17 -15.17 -23.67
CA LEU A 199 -12.63 -15.25 -23.59
C LEU A 199 -13.33 -14.50 -24.73
N SER A 200 -12.74 -13.44 -25.26
CA SER A 200 -13.30 -12.72 -26.41
C SER A 200 -13.28 -13.54 -27.70
N ARG A 201 -12.49 -14.63 -27.75
CA ARG A 201 -12.42 -15.56 -28.90
C ARG A 201 -13.38 -16.74 -28.75
N GLN A 202 -13.95 -16.95 -27.56
CA GLN A 202 -14.83 -18.07 -27.29
C GLN A 202 -16.26 -17.73 -27.72
N LYS A 203 -16.92 -18.66 -28.41
CA LYS A 203 -18.33 -18.57 -28.79
C LYS A 203 -19.25 -19.25 -27.78
N GLU A 204 -18.77 -20.26 -27.08
CA GLU A 204 -19.54 -21.09 -26.14
C GLU A 204 -18.78 -21.30 -24.83
N PHE A 205 -19.53 -21.54 -23.75
CA PHE A 205 -19.00 -21.69 -22.40
C PHE A 205 -18.89 -23.17 -22.06
N ASP A 206 -17.92 -23.84 -22.67
CA ASP A 206 -17.64 -25.23 -22.36
C ASP A 206 -17.03 -25.40 -20.95
N GLU A 207 -17.11 -26.62 -20.43
CA GLU A 207 -16.67 -26.94 -19.08
C GLU A 207 -15.16 -26.69 -18.86
N SER A 208 -14.36 -26.86 -19.93
CA SER A 208 -12.93 -26.56 -19.94
C SER A 208 -12.66 -25.06 -19.73
N THR A 209 -13.43 -24.21 -20.41
CA THR A 209 -13.36 -22.75 -20.28
C THR A 209 -13.79 -22.31 -18.87
N LYS A 210 -14.88 -22.88 -18.32
CA LYS A 210 -15.31 -22.63 -16.93
C LYS A 210 -14.21 -22.92 -15.92
N GLN A 211 -13.63 -24.12 -15.98
CA GLN A 211 -12.55 -24.54 -15.07
C GLN A 211 -11.29 -23.68 -15.20
N ARG A 212 -10.98 -23.18 -16.39
CA ARG A 212 -9.85 -22.25 -16.58
C ARG A 212 -10.13 -20.89 -15.94
N ILE A 213 -11.34 -20.34 -16.11
CA ILE A 213 -11.71 -19.07 -15.51
C ILE A 213 -11.78 -19.20 -13.98
N GLN A 214 -12.34 -20.30 -13.46
CA GLN A 214 -12.33 -20.57 -12.02
C GLN A 214 -10.92 -20.58 -11.45
N ARG A 215 -10.00 -21.34 -12.06
CA ARG A 215 -8.58 -21.36 -11.64
C ARG A 215 -7.92 -19.99 -11.72
N PHE A 216 -8.26 -19.19 -12.75
CA PHE A 216 -7.79 -17.82 -12.85
C PHE A 216 -8.32 -16.98 -11.67
N ILE A 217 -9.63 -17.02 -11.41
CA ILE A 217 -10.26 -16.26 -10.34
C ILE A 217 -9.72 -16.67 -8.98
N GLU A 218 -9.64 -17.97 -8.68
CA GLU A 218 -9.09 -18.48 -7.41
C GLU A 218 -7.68 -17.97 -7.17
N ARG A 219 -6.79 -18.11 -8.17
CA ARG A 219 -5.40 -17.68 -8.09
C ARG A 219 -5.27 -16.18 -7.81
N TRP A 220 -6.07 -15.35 -8.47
CA TRP A 220 -5.93 -13.90 -8.41
C TRP A 220 -6.76 -13.25 -7.31
N ASN A 221 -7.89 -13.83 -6.93
CA ASN A 221 -8.70 -13.40 -5.79
C ASN A 221 -7.91 -13.56 -4.49
N SER A 222 -7.23 -14.70 -4.30
CA SER A 222 -6.34 -14.89 -3.14
C SER A 222 -5.23 -13.83 -3.08
N ARG A 223 -4.64 -13.46 -4.23
CA ARG A 223 -3.62 -12.40 -4.30
C ARG A 223 -4.18 -11.00 -4.02
N ILE A 224 -5.38 -10.69 -4.48
CA ILE A 224 -6.04 -9.40 -4.19
C ILE A 224 -6.46 -9.28 -2.73
N ARG A 225 -6.90 -10.38 -2.12
CA ARG A 225 -7.16 -10.45 -0.68
C ARG A 225 -5.90 -10.13 0.12
N SER A 226 -4.79 -10.77 -0.22
CA SER A 226 -3.47 -10.47 0.34
C SER A 226 -3.07 -9.00 0.12
N ILE A 227 -3.33 -8.41 -1.06
CA ILE A 227 -3.07 -6.98 -1.30
C ILE A 227 -3.89 -6.09 -0.36
N GLY A 228 -5.18 -6.38 -0.18
CA GLY A 228 -6.06 -5.63 0.72
C GLY A 228 -5.57 -5.70 2.17
N GLU A 229 -5.21 -6.89 2.63
CA GLU A 229 -4.61 -7.13 3.95
C GLU A 229 -3.28 -6.38 4.09
N ASP A 230 -2.38 -6.47 3.11
CA ASP A 230 -1.09 -5.78 3.10
C ASP A 230 -1.26 -4.26 3.12
N ILE A 231 -2.25 -3.71 2.42
CA ILE A 231 -2.60 -2.28 2.46
C ILE A 231 -3.03 -1.90 3.88
N ILE A 232 -3.96 -2.65 4.48
CA ILE A 232 -4.45 -2.37 5.84
C ILE A 232 -3.32 -2.47 6.86
N HIS A 233 -2.48 -3.52 6.79
CA HIS A 233 -1.30 -3.67 7.65
C HIS A 233 -0.28 -2.55 7.43
N TYR A 234 0.00 -2.21 6.17
CA TYR A 234 0.88 -1.12 5.83
C TYR A 234 0.38 0.19 6.45
N ILE A 235 -0.92 0.49 6.36
CA ILE A 235 -1.50 1.69 6.96
C ILE A 235 -1.52 1.58 8.50
N ALA A 236 -1.78 0.41 9.07
CA ALA A 236 -1.77 0.23 10.52
C ALA A 236 -0.37 0.45 11.14
N ILE A 237 0.68 0.00 10.45
CA ILE A 237 2.08 0.06 10.90
C ILE A 237 2.74 1.38 10.47
N TYR A 238 2.58 1.74 9.21
CA TYR A 238 3.27 2.85 8.54
C TYR A 238 2.35 4.01 8.17
N GLY A 239 1.02 3.85 8.30
CA GLY A 239 0.07 4.88 7.94
C GLY A 239 0.40 6.21 8.60
N PRO A 240 0.36 7.30 7.83
CA PRO A 240 0.64 8.63 8.33
C PRO A 240 -0.43 9.01 9.35
N GLY A 241 -0.08 8.90 10.64
CA GLY A 241 -0.26 10.11 11.46
C GLY A 241 0.59 11.22 10.83
N LYS A 242 0.27 12.50 11.01
CA LYS A 242 1.04 13.63 10.46
C LYS A 242 2.56 13.45 10.67
N ARG A 243 3.20 12.76 9.71
CA ARG A 243 4.60 12.34 9.73
C ARG A 243 5.25 13.36 8.83
N THR A 244 5.82 14.37 9.48
CA THR A 244 6.56 15.37 8.74
C THR A 244 8.02 14.93 8.68
N VAL A 245 8.69 15.27 7.57
CA VAL A 245 10.13 15.09 7.45
C VAL A 245 10.79 15.76 8.65
N SER A 246 11.52 14.98 9.44
CA SER A 246 12.30 15.43 10.59
C SER A 246 13.75 15.65 10.19
N SER A 247 14.33 14.70 9.48
CA SER A 247 15.68 14.79 8.95
C SER A 247 15.83 13.87 7.74
N ILE A 248 16.93 14.00 7.03
CA ILE A 248 17.30 13.09 5.94
C ILE A 248 18.70 12.56 6.21
N ARG A 249 18.86 11.25 6.08
CA ARG A 249 20.14 10.58 6.20
C ARG A 249 20.68 10.29 4.81
N ILE A 250 21.88 10.77 4.54
CA ILE A 250 22.58 10.57 3.28
C ILE A 250 23.83 9.76 3.56
N SER A 251 23.89 8.56 3.00
CA SER A 251 25.00 7.63 3.15
C SER A 251 25.74 7.43 1.84
N VAL A 252 27.06 7.54 1.88
CA VAL A 252 27.97 7.42 0.74
C VAL A 252 29.21 6.67 1.19
N ASP A 253 29.42 5.49 0.60
CA ASP A 253 30.61 4.65 0.83
C ASP A 253 30.98 4.46 2.32
N GLY A 254 29.98 4.11 3.14
CA GLY A 254 30.12 3.87 4.58
C GLY A 254 30.08 5.13 5.46
N GLN A 255 30.20 6.32 4.90
CA GLN A 255 29.96 7.58 5.64
C GLN A 255 28.49 7.95 5.59
N THR A 256 27.99 8.50 6.69
CA THR A 256 26.59 8.86 6.84
C THR A 256 26.47 10.21 7.51
N PHE A 257 25.73 11.12 6.90
CA PHE A 257 25.36 12.41 7.49
C PHE A 257 23.85 12.52 7.59
N GLU A 258 23.39 13.11 8.69
CA GLU A 258 21.98 13.38 8.93
C GLU A 258 21.74 14.90 8.88
N ILE A 259 20.90 15.34 7.95
CA ILE A 259 20.55 16.73 7.71
C ILE A 259 19.18 17.00 8.32
N GLN A 260 19.14 17.87 9.34
CA GLN A 260 17.92 18.19 10.07
C GLN A 260 16.98 19.07 9.23
N LYS A 261 15.67 19.04 9.52
CA LYS A 261 14.62 19.81 8.82
C LYS A 261 14.96 21.29 8.69
N GLU A 262 15.59 21.88 9.71
CA GLU A 262 15.93 23.31 9.77
C GLU A 262 17.11 23.67 8.86
N ASP A 263 17.88 22.68 8.40
CA ASP A 263 19.00 22.85 7.49
C ASP A 263 18.60 22.77 6.00
N PHE A 264 17.32 22.52 5.71
CA PHE A 264 16.76 22.59 4.36
C PHE A 264 16.46 24.04 3.91
N PRO A 265 16.46 24.29 2.58
CA PRO A 265 16.96 23.41 1.54
C PRO A 265 18.49 23.25 1.59
N PHE A 266 18.99 22.17 1.00
CA PHE A 266 20.43 21.95 0.85
C PHE A 266 20.77 21.46 -0.56
N ILE A 267 22.04 21.57 -0.90
CA ILE A 267 22.57 21.10 -2.18
C ILE A 267 23.60 20.01 -1.92
N LEU A 268 23.46 18.91 -2.65
CA LEU A 268 24.48 17.88 -2.79
C LEU A 268 25.22 18.10 -4.11
N GLY A 269 26.54 18.21 -4.03
CA GLY A 269 27.36 18.48 -5.21
C GLY A 269 28.83 18.55 -4.87
N ARG A 270 29.61 19.17 -5.76
CA ARG A 270 31.04 19.38 -5.55
C ARG A 270 31.33 20.71 -4.86
N TYR A 271 31.77 20.68 -3.61
CA TYR A 271 32.18 21.89 -2.88
C TYR A 271 33.63 21.85 -2.39
N ALA A 272 34.24 23.02 -2.29
CA ALA A 272 35.50 23.21 -1.57
C ALA A 272 35.19 23.59 -0.10
N PRO A 273 35.87 22.99 0.89
CA PRO A 273 35.74 23.42 2.29
C PRO A 273 36.32 24.86 2.48
N PRO A 274 35.66 25.77 3.20
CA PRO A 274 36.18 27.12 3.49
C PRO A 274 37.29 27.17 4.58
N PRO A 275 38.14 28.22 4.67
CA PRO A 275 38.23 29.42 3.81
C PRO A 275 39.56 29.53 3.02
N GLY A 276 39.49 29.75 1.70
CA GLY A 276 40.66 30.08 0.85
C GLY A 276 40.78 29.42 -0.54
N GLY A 277 39.80 28.65 -1.00
CA GLY A 277 39.97 27.77 -2.17
C GLY A 277 40.09 28.47 -3.54
N LYS A 278 41.32 28.64 -4.04
CA LYS A 278 41.68 28.02 -5.34
C LYS A 278 42.06 26.57 -5.02
N ASP A 279 41.72 25.63 -5.92
CA ASP A 279 42.05 24.21 -5.74
C ASP A 279 43.53 24.09 -5.29
N PRO A 280 43.83 23.53 -4.11
CA PRO A 280 45.21 23.40 -3.66
C PRO A 280 45.92 22.49 -4.67
N PRO A 281 47.08 22.88 -5.22
CA PRO A 281 47.84 22.00 -6.12
C PRO A 281 48.22 20.67 -5.45
N ASP A 282 48.22 20.62 -4.11
CA ASP A 282 48.70 19.49 -3.31
C ASP A 282 47.63 18.74 -2.51
N LEU A 283 46.34 19.14 -2.58
CA LEU A 283 45.25 18.26 -2.13
C LEU A 283 44.80 17.45 -3.34
N GLY A 284 45.41 16.28 -3.52
CA GLY A 284 45.10 15.36 -4.60
C GLY A 284 43.58 15.15 -4.80
N PRO A 285 43.15 14.84 -6.04
CA PRO A 285 41.77 15.00 -6.55
C PRO A 285 40.69 14.05 -5.96
N ALA A 286 40.61 13.84 -4.65
CA ALA A 286 40.06 12.60 -4.07
C ALA A 286 38.89 12.73 -3.08
N HIS A 287 38.45 13.95 -2.69
CA HIS A 287 37.31 14.15 -1.77
C HIS A 287 36.45 15.32 -2.25
N CYS A 288 35.44 15.04 -3.06
CA CYS A 288 34.76 16.08 -3.83
C CYS A 288 33.28 16.23 -3.49
N LEU A 289 32.60 15.18 -3.02
CA LEU A 289 31.17 15.22 -2.81
C LEU A 289 30.88 15.79 -1.42
N ALA A 290 30.03 16.81 -1.38
CA ALA A 290 29.68 17.47 -0.14
C ALA A 290 28.23 17.95 -0.16
N ILE A 291 27.69 18.12 1.04
CA ILE A 291 26.40 18.75 1.28
C ILE A 291 26.65 20.17 1.77
N LYS A 292 26.03 21.13 1.11
CA LYS A 292 25.97 22.53 1.54
C LYS A 292 24.53 22.87 1.92
N THR A 293 24.30 23.12 3.20
CA THR A 293 22.98 23.47 3.74
C THR A 293 22.68 24.96 3.63
N LYS A 294 21.41 25.35 3.78
CA LYS A 294 21.00 26.76 3.87
C LYS A 294 21.74 27.52 4.98
N ASN A 295 22.01 26.84 6.09
CA ASN A 295 22.73 27.40 7.25
C ASN A 295 24.26 27.40 7.07
N LYS A 296 24.76 27.19 5.84
CA LYS A 296 26.19 27.16 5.49
C LYS A 296 27.00 26.09 6.24
N LYS A 297 26.35 25.05 6.78
CA LYS A 297 27.04 23.84 7.25
C LYS A 297 27.52 23.04 6.03
N TYR A 298 28.72 22.47 6.15
CA TYR A 298 29.35 21.65 5.12
C TYR A 298 29.61 20.25 5.66
N PHE A 299 29.11 19.24 4.95
CA PHE A 299 29.39 17.83 5.24
C PHE A 299 30.17 17.25 4.08
N LEU A 300 31.39 16.77 4.32
CA LEU A 300 32.31 16.28 3.30
C LEU A 300 32.35 14.75 3.31
N PHE A 301 32.02 14.13 2.19
CA PHE A 301 32.22 12.70 2.00
C PHE A 301 33.65 12.44 1.55
N THR A 302 34.48 11.98 2.48
CA THR A 302 35.83 11.50 2.16
C THR A 302 35.72 10.20 1.35
N GLY A 303 36.76 9.78 0.63
CA GLY A 303 36.70 8.58 -0.22
C GLY A 303 35.93 8.71 -1.55
N THR A 304 35.44 9.89 -1.93
CA THR A 304 34.73 10.10 -3.21
C THR A 304 35.49 10.99 -4.20
N ARG A 305 35.56 10.57 -5.46
CA ARG A 305 36.25 11.30 -6.54
C ARG A 305 35.27 11.74 -7.62
N CYS A 306 35.33 13.02 -7.99
CA CYS A 306 34.44 13.62 -8.99
C CYS A 306 35.24 13.86 -10.26
N ARG A 307 34.68 13.47 -11.40
CA ARG A 307 35.16 13.91 -12.70
C ARG A 307 34.76 15.36 -12.90
N TRP A 308 35.76 16.24 -12.92
CA TRP A 308 35.57 17.64 -13.28
C TRP A 308 35.39 17.78 -14.77
N GLY A 309 34.91 18.95 -15.20
CA GLY A 309 34.84 19.33 -16.61
C GLY A 309 33.70 18.60 -17.29
N CYS A 310 32.75 19.39 -17.81
CA CYS A 310 31.82 18.89 -18.80
C CYS A 310 32.17 19.63 -20.08
N GLY A 311 32.79 18.93 -21.03
CA GLY A 311 32.77 19.34 -22.43
C GLY A 311 31.34 19.41 -22.96
N ALA A 312 31.14 20.01 -24.14
CA ALA A 312 29.81 20.14 -24.74
C ALA A 312 29.11 18.77 -24.94
N ASP A 313 29.89 17.70 -25.08
CA ASP A 313 29.41 16.33 -25.36
C ASP A 313 29.67 15.33 -24.21
N GLU A 314 30.15 15.78 -23.04
CA GLU A 314 30.43 14.89 -21.92
C GLU A 314 29.20 14.71 -21.02
N THR A 315 28.76 13.45 -20.85
CA THR A 315 27.60 13.08 -20.03
C THR A 315 27.97 12.51 -18.66
N ASP A 316 29.26 12.23 -18.42
CA ASP A 316 29.78 11.61 -17.19
C ASP A 316 30.66 12.59 -16.39
N CYS A 317 30.06 13.65 -15.83
CA CYS A 317 30.76 14.72 -15.13
C CYS A 317 29.92 15.28 -13.97
N THR A 318 30.59 15.78 -12.93
CA THR A 318 29.93 16.34 -11.75
C THR A 318 30.06 17.86 -11.71
N SER A 319 28.97 18.56 -11.38
CA SER A 319 28.91 20.01 -11.20
C SER A 319 29.09 20.44 -9.75
N ARG A 320 29.39 21.74 -9.52
CA ARG A 320 29.49 22.30 -8.16
C ARG A 320 28.19 22.15 -7.38
N GLU A 321 27.09 22.47 -8.04
CA GLU A 321 25.74 22.26 -7.54
C GLU A 321 25.10 21.22 -8.45
N HIS A 322 24.66 20.10 -7.90
CA HIS A 322 24.21 18.98 -8.71
C HIS A 322 22.75 18.64 -8.39
N VAL A 323 22.45 18.37 -7.12
CA VAL A 323 21.09 18.02 -6.69
C VAL A 323 20.66 18.96 -5.57
N TRP A 324 19.55 19.65 -5.80
CA TRP A 324 18.86 20.47 -4.81
C TRP A 324 17.83 19.63 -4.07
N PHE A 325 17.81 19.73 -2.75
CA PHE A 325 16.86 19.07 -1.86
C PHE A 325 16.02 20.12 -1.13
N GLU A 326 14.69 19.98 -1.22
CA GLU A 326 13.72 20.79 -0.48
C GLU A 326 12.66 19.90 0.17
N ILE A 327 12.04 20.39 1.25
CA ILE A 327 10.88 19.73 1.85
C ILE A 327 9.62 20.30 1.16
N SER A 328 8.68 19.44 0.81
CA SER A 328 7.38 19.88 0.26
C SER A 328 6.62 20.78 1.23
N ASN A 329 5.68 21.57 0.72
CA ASN A 329 4.88 22.48 1.55
C ASN A 329 4.08 21.78 2.66
N ASP A 330 3.65 20.54 2.42
CA ASP A 330 2.97 19.69 3.42
C ASP A 330 3.94 18.94 4.35
N ALA A 331 5.25 19.09 4.13
CA ALA A 331 6.34 18.40 4.80
C ALA A 331 6.26 16.86 4.76
N ARG A 332 5.54 16.27 3.80
CA ARG A 332 5.36 14.80 3.68
C ARG A 332 6.35 14.12 2.74
N GLN A 333 7.16 14.89 2.02
CA GLN A 333 8.15 14.35 1.09
C GLN A 333 9.36 15.27 1.00
N VAL A 334 10.48 14.70 0.54
CA VAL A 334 11.64 15.47 0.11
C VAL A 334 11.65 15.54 -1.40
N ILE A 335 11.67 16.74 -1.96
CA ILE A 335 11.73 16.97 -3.39
C ILE A 335 13.20 17.12 -3.77
N ILE A 336 13.65 16.31 -4.73
CA ILE A 336 14.96 16.42 -5.36
C ILE A 336 14.83 17.05 -6.74
N THR A 337 15.74 17.95 -7.06
CA THR A 337 15.81 18.60 -8.38
C THR A 337 17.24 18.52 -8.90
N ASN A 338 17.41 18.03 -10.12
CA ASN A 338 18.70 18.11 -10.80
C ASN A 338 18.90 19.54 -11.30
N ILE A 339 19.88 20.22 -10.72
CA ILE A 339 20.28 21.58 -11.10
C ILE A 339 21.67 21.59 -11.76
N GLY A 340 22.29 20.41 -11.89
CA GLY A 340 23.55 20.19 -12.57
C GLY A 340 23.39 20.02 -14.08
N ARG A 341 24.51 20.04 -14.79
CA ARG A 341 24.56 19.76 -16.24
C ARG A 341 24.59 18.26 -16.57
N GLY A 342 25.03 17.44 -15.62
CA GLY A 342 25.09 15.99 -15.78
C GLY A 342 23.77 15.32 -15.38
N PRO A 343 23.48 14.12 -15.91
CA PRO A 343 22.29 13.38 -15.54
C PRO A 343 22.39 12.84 -14.12
N VAL A 344 21.25 12.78 -13.44
CA VAL A 344 21.09 12.21 -12.11
C VAL A 344 20.02 11.14 -12.23
N TYR A 345 20.25 9.99 -11.62
CA TYR A 345 19.29 8.91 -11.62
C TYR A 345 18.93 8.52 -10.20
N THR A 346 17.66 8.26 -9.94
CA THR A 346 17.28 7.48 -8.78
C THR A 346 17.03 6.04 -9.19
N THR A 347 17.48 5.09 -8.37
CA THR A 347 17.06 3.70 -8.43
C THR A 347 16.15 3.42 -7.23
N ARG A 348 14.92 2.97 -7.51
CA ARG A 348 13.98 2.48 -6.50
C ARG A 348 13.39 1.18 -7.01
N ASN A 349 13.42 0.11 -6.19
CA ASN A 349 12.90 -1.20 -6.56
C ASN A 349 13.47 -1.78 -7.87
N GLY A 350 14.73 -1.47 -8.19
CA GLY A 350 15.39 -1.89 -9.43
C GLY A 350 15.05 -1.06 -10.66
N GLU A 351 14.07 -0.15 -10.59
CA GLU A 351 13.77 0.80 -11.66
C GLU A 351 14.67 2.03 -11.56
N LYS A 352 15.34 2.35 -12.67
CA LYS A 352 16.19 3.53 -12.81
C LYS A 352 15.42 4.65 -13.51
N THR A 353 15.26 5.79 -12.84
CA THR A 353 14.55 6.96 -13.35
C THR A 353 15.48 8.17 -13.39
N GLU A 354 15.49 8.93 -14.48
CA GLU A 354 16.24 10.18 -14.58
C GLU A 354 15.54 11.29 -13.80
N VAL A 355 16.30 12.03 -12.99
CA VAL A 355 15.81 13.08 -12.11
C VAL A 355 15.83 14.41 -12.85
N GLY A 356 14.64 14.95 -13.16
CA GLY A 356 14.45 16.37 -13.43
C GLY A 356 14.05 17.10 -12.14
N ARG A 357 12.79 16.89 -11.71
CA ARG A 357 12.27 17.25 -10.39
C ARG A 357 11.36 16.11 -9.91
N GLN A 358 11.60 15.56 -8.73
CA GLN A 358 10.95 14.34 -8.25
C GLN A 358 10.75 14.35 -6.74
N GLY A 359 9.61 13.83 -6.28
CA GLY A 359 9.34 13.57 -4.86
C GLY A 359 9.92 12.23 -4.38
N ILE A 360 10.56 12.28 -3.22
CA ILE A 360 10.96 11.11 -2.43
C ILE A 360 9.99 10.98 -1.25
N PRO A 361 9.14 9.94 -1.22
CA PRO A 361 8.25 9.67 -0.09
C PRO A 361 9.02 9.35 1.19
N ILE A 362 8.49 9.75 2.36
CA ILE A 362 9.08 9.53 3.70
C ILE A 362 9.39 8.07 4.08
N HIS A 363 8.93 7.10 3.28
CA HIS A 363 9.13 5.66 3.51
C HIS A 363 9.98 4.98 2.43
N ALA A 364 10.46 5.75 1.45
CA ALA A 364 11.23 5.22 0.34
C ALA A 364 12.74 5.32 0.60
N ARG A 365 13.41 4.17 0.75
CA ARG A 365 14.87 4.12 0.59
C ARG A 365 15.22 4.34 -0.86
N THR A 366 15.92 5.43 -1.15
CA THR A 366 16.21 5.86 -2.52
C THR A 366 17.70 5.83 -2.78
N HIS A 367 18.11 5.14 -3.84
CA HIS A 367 19.49 5.13 -4.30
C HIS A 367 19.66 6.24 -5.34
N LEU A 368 20.59 7.16 -5.13
CA LEU A 368 20.85 8.27 -6.01
C LEU A 368 22.22 8.06 -6.68
N HIS A 369 22.22 8.12 -8.01
CA HIS A 369 23.40 8.01 -8.84
C HIS A 369 23.66 9.35 -9.50
N ILE A 370 24.72 10.02 -9.05
CA ILE A 370 25.19 11.28 -9.59
C ILE A 370 26.25 11.00 -10.67
N SER A 371 26.08 11.59 -11.85
CA SER A 371 27.05 11.51 -12.93
C SER A 371 28.44 12.01 -12.52
N GLY A 372 29.48 11.30 -12.95
CA GLY A 372 30.87 11.67 -12.65
C GLY A 372 31.34 11.43 -11.22
N VAL A 373 30.54 10.81 -10.33
CA VAL A 373 30.94 10.51 -8.93
C VAL A 373 31.37 9.06 -8.80
N TYR A 374 32.61 8.87 -8.36
CA TYR A 374 33.30 7.60 -8.25
C TYR A 374 33.88 7.40 -6.86
N ASP A 375 34.30 6.17 -6.57
CA ASP A 375 35.11 5.87 -5.40
C ASP A 375 36.51 6.50 -5.55
N ILE A 376 37.26 6.55 -4.45
CA ILE A 376 38.58 7.21 -4.41
C ILE A 376 39.55 6.67 -5.48
N TYR A 377 39.41 5.38 -5.82
CA TYR A 377 40.24 4.68 -6.80
C TYR A 377 39.73 4.79 -8.24
N LYS A 378 38.57 5.44 -8.49
CA LYS A 378 37.89 5.50 -9.80
C LYS A 378 37.56 4.13 -10.41
N THR A 379 37.35 3.12 -9.58
CA THR A 379 37.04 1.76 -10.01
C THR A 379 35.54 1.55 -10.22
N ARG A 380 34.69 2.29 -9.48
CA ARG A 380 33.24 2.14 -9.55
C ARG A 380 32.51 3.46 -9.30
N LYS A 381 31.31 3.58 -9.86
CA LYS A 381 30.39 4.65 -9.51
C LYS A 381 29.93 4.47 -8.08
N VAL A 382 29.88 5.55 -7.33
CA VAL A 382 29.43 5.51 -5.94
C VAL A 382 27.92 5.67 -5.89
N ASP A 383 27.32 4.85 -5.05
CA ASP A 383 25.90 4.90 -4.77
C ASP A 383 25.65 5.77 -3.53
N ILE A 384 24.65 6.64 -3.63
CA ILE A 384 24.29 7.59 -2.58
C ILE A 384 22.92 7.16 -2.05
N ILE A 385 22.89 6.63 -0.84
CA ILE A 385 21.66 6.15 -0.22
C ILE A 385 21.00 7.31 0.50
N ILE A 386 19.71 7.50 0.26
CA ILE A 386 18.87 8.50 0.88
C ILE A 386 17.79 7.79 1.69
N ASP A 387 17.79 8.04 3.00
CA ASP A 387 16.76 7.60 3.93
C ASP A 387 16.10 8.83 4.58
N ILE A 388 14.77 8.92 4.51
CA ILE A 388 14.03 10.01 5.16
C ILE A 388 13.63 9.59 6.56
N ILE A 389 14.01 10.39 7.56
CA ILE A 389 13.60 10.23 8.94
C ILE A 389 12.41 11.15 9.20
N TYR A 390 11.34 10.60 9.75
CA TYR A 390 10.10 11.33 10.00
C TYR A 390 9.82 11.44 11.49
N GLN A 391 9.23 12.57 11.90
CA GLN A 391 8.70 12.76 13.24
C GLN A 391 7.19 12.60 13.18
N LYS A 392 6.64 11.82 14.09
CA LYS A 392 5.20 11.75 14.31
C LYS A 392 4.81 13.00 15.09
N GLU A 393 3.94 13.85 14.55
CA GLU A 393 3.30 14.86 15.40
C GLU A 393 2.53 14.13 16.50
N SER A 394 2.91 14.37 17.75
CA SER A 394 2.05 14.09 18.88
C SER A 394 0.82 14.98 18.70
N LEU A 395 -0.34 14.36 18.47
CA LEU A 395 -1.60 15.05 18.66
C LEU A 395 -1.59 15.68 20.06
N PRO A 396 -2.08 16.91 20.24
CA PRO A 396 -2.27 17.44 21.58
C PRO A 396 -3.08 16.41 22.35
N VAL A 397 -2.50 15.89 23.42
CA VAL A 397 -3.24 15.13 24.41
C VAL A 397 -4.32 16.09 24.86
N GLY A 398 -5.56 15.82 24.45
CA GLY A 398 -6.71 16.63 24.86
C GLY A 398 -6.62 16.83 26.37
N ASP A 399 -6.78 18.08 26.78
CA ASP A 399 -6.65 18.52 28.15
C ASP A 399 -7.20 17.46 29.10
N GLN A 400 -6.36 17.06 30.05
CA GLN A 400 -6.83 16.37 31.23
C GLN A 400 -7.96 17.23 31.78
N VAL A 401 -9.19 16.73 31.66
CA VAL A 401 -10.30 17.22 32.44
C VAL A 401 -9.93 16.87 33.88
N ASP A 402 -9.29 17.83 34.54
CA ASP A 402 -9.16 17.86 35.98
C ASP A 402 -10.58 17.68 36.54
N GLN A 403 -10.82 16.51 37.12
CA GLN A 403 -11.99 16.30 37.97
C GLN A 403 -11.73 17.07 39.27
N GLY A 404 -12.23 18.30 39.32
CA GLY A 404 -12.51 19.05 40.54
C GLY A 404 -13.95 18.84 40.98
#